data_AF-A0A917AG69-F1
#
_entry.id   AF-A0A917AG69-F1
#
_cell.length_a   1.000
_cell.length_b   1.000
_cell.length_c   1.000
_cell.angle_alpha   90.00
_cell.angle_beta   90.00
_cell.angle_gamma   90.00
#
_symmetry.space_group_name_H-M   'P 1'
#
loop_
_entity.id
_entity.type
_entity.pdbx_description
1 polymer ?
#
loop_
_entity_poly.entity_id
_entity_poly.type
_entity_poly.pdbx_seq_one_letter_code
_entity_poly.pdbx_strand_id
1 'polypeptide(L)'
;MPRSSFRFPENGPHAIRPWAVRKGHPDEHFLADYRYHAPREDPELAEVYVYTPRMSYDPGETVEFHGSCNADTWSIQIYRDGHRPEMAHEAFDLPGAFYPTSATAYVDGCDWPVVHSWTIPKDQRPGFYRVVSTCLRKSGERFVQHHFVVVRPTKETRQGKILFMLATGTWTSYNDWGGANHYFGTYGPEKNEGSPHLSLHRPWTRGMLWLPKGAARIAQNRMPEMNDLPGYPSKEWGYSHGFGQYYAAAGWAQFDRHFAVWAESQGFGFDIITQTDLHYRPEILDDYACLVTVGHDEYWSWDMRKAVEDFVERGGNFSRFGGNFLWQIRLENDGARQVCWKVKAPAEDPVRDDPDRKHTLTASWESGGVNWPGASTVGVNGCHGMYGSWGGFAPRGSRGFTVYRPEHWAFEGTDLRYADVFGAEAGIFGYEVDGLNYTFERGLPYPVADPGVPEGIEILAMSPAVLFEYEHEGPGYRYYVRDSDLHGLAELGPDDYATNRRAYQYGSGMVTAMKRGNGEVLCAGSCEWVMGLTRRDPFTETITRNALEKFSGAWD
;
A
#
# COMPACT_ATOMS: atom_id res chain seq x y z
N MET A 1 -30.84 -13.47 -22.63
CA MET A 1 -29.49 -13.58 -23.23
C MET A 1 -28.48 -13.60 -22.09
N PRO A 2 -27.54 -14.54 -22.01
CA PRO A 2 -26.46 -14.43 -21.04
C PRO A 2 -25.71 -13.12 -21.31
N ARG A 3 -25.59 -12.25 -20.31
CA ARG A 3 -24.78 -11.02 -20.43
C ARG A 3 -23.38 -11.45 -20.86
N SER A 4 -22.87 -10.89 -21.96
CA SER A 4 -21.49 -11.13 -22.38
C SER A 4 -20.56 -10.80 -21.22
N SER A 5 -19.66 -11.72 -20.86
CA SER A 5 -18.64 -11.46 -19.84
C SER A 5 -17.79 -10.26 -20.25
N PHE A 6 -17.52 -9.35 -19.30
CA PHE A 6 -16.60 -8.23 -19.51
C PHE A 6 -15.26 -8.76 -20.05
N ARG A 7 -14.75 -8.13 -21.12
CA ARG A 7 -13.47 -8.50 -21.73
C ARG A 7 -12.42 -7.52 -21.27
N PHE A 8 -11.52 -7.99 -20.40
CA PHE A 8 -10.41 -7.18 -19.89
C PHE A 8 -9.44 -6.81 -21.03
N PRO A 9 -9.21 -5.51 -21.30
CA PRO A 9 -8.27 -5.02 -22.30
C PRO A 9 -6.86 -5.57 -22.17
N GLU A 10 -6.45 -5.83 -20.93
CA GLU A 10 -5.12 -6.28 -20.58
C GLU A 10 -4.91 -7.78 -20.75
N ASN A 11 -5.89 -8.56 -21.22
CA ASN A 11 -5.71 -9.99 -21.50
C ASN A 11 -5.32 -10.23 -22.96
N GLY A 12 -4.24 -10.96 -23.20
CA GLY A 12 -3.82 -11.38 -24.54
C GLY A 12 -2.41 -11.94 -24.57
N PRO A 13 -1.86 -12.31 -25.74
CA PRO A 13 -0.45 -12.64 -25.86
C PRO A 13 0.39 -11.39 -25.59
N HIS A 14 1.01 -11.32 -24.42
CA HIS A 14 1.93 -10.26 -24.05
C HIS A 14 3.34 -10.56 -24.55
N ALA A 15 3.99 -9.54 -25.10
CA ALA A 15 5.38 -9.60 -25.48
C ALA A 15 6.27 -9.78 -24.25
N ILE A 16 7.03 -10.88 -24.15
CA ILE A 16 8.11 -11.02 -23.16
C ILE A 16 9.38 -11.39 -23.91
N ARG A 17 10.18 -10.38 -24.25
CA ARG A 17 11.61 -10.63 -24.49
C ARG A 17 12.27 -10.82 -23.12
N PRO A 18 13.14 -11.83 -22.95
CA PRO A 18 13.90 -11.98 -21.73
C PRO A 18 14.74 -10.72 -21.50
N TRP A 19 14.95 -10.37 -20.22
CA TRP A 19 15.88 -9.33 -19.83
C TRP A 19 17.28 -9.66 -20.38
N ALA A 20 18.04 -8.62 -20.73
CA ALA A 20 19.44 -8.80 -21.08
C ALA A 20 20.17 -9.45 -19.90
N VAL A 21 20.86 -10.56 -20.17
CA VAL A 21 21.62 -11.27 -19.14
C VAL A 21 22.92 -10.52 -18.89
N ARG A 22 23.17 -10.12 -17.65
CA ARG A 22 24.48 -9.63 -17.21
C ARG A 22 25.29 -10.75 -16.57
N LYS A 23 26.62 -10.57 -16.48
CA LYS A 23 27.44 -11.41 -15.60
C LYS A 23 27.01 -11.13 -14.16
N GLY A 24 26.62 -12.17 -13.43
CA GLY A 24 26.43 -12.12 -11.99
C GLY A 24 27.64 -12.70 -11.29
N HIS A 25 27.99 -12.15 -10.13
CA HIS A 25 29.05 -12.66 -9.29
C HIS A 25 28.45 -13.43 -8.08
N PRO A 26 29.09 -14.50 -7.59
CA PRO A 26 28.51 -15.40 -6.61
C PRO A 26 28.17 -14.74 -5.26
N ASP A 27 28.83 -13.63 -4.96
CA ASP A 27 28.71 -12.79 -3.75
C ASP A 27 27.78 -11.57 -3.92
N GLU A 28 27.17 -11.38 -5.10
CA GLU A 28 26.21 -10.31 -5.31
C GLU A 28 24.88 -10.57 -4.58
N HIS A 29 24.45 -9.56 -3.83
CA HIS A 29 23.14 -9.52 -3.16
C HIS A 29 21.99 -9.36 -4.17
N PHE A 30 20.75 -9.75 -3.82
CA PHE A 30 19.60 -9.58 -4.73
C PHE A 30 19.37 -8.11 -5.11
N LEU A 31 19.68 -7.17 -4.20
CA LEU A 31 19.65 -5.72 -4.47
C LEU A 31 20.81 -5.22 -5.35
N ALA A 32 21.85 -6.02 -5.56
CA ALA A 32 22.96 -5.64 -6.44
C ALA A 32 22.57 -5.69 -7.93
N ASP A 33 21.44 -6.32 -8.27
CA ASP A 33 20.86 -6.29 -9.62
C ASP A 33 19.72 -5.27 -9.71
N TYR A 34 20.09 -4.00 -9.80
CA TYR A 34 19.13 -2.91 -9.85
C TYR A 34 18.33 -2.91 -11.15
N ARG A 35 17.02 -3.15 -11.04
CA ARG A 35 16.08 -3.16 -12.18
C ARG A 35 14.89 -2.30 -11.86
N TYR A 36 14.64 -1.34 -12.74
CA TYR A 36 13.47 -0.48 -12.72
C TYR A 36 12.89 -0.38 -14.13
N HIS A 37 11.65 0.07 -14.22
CA HIS A 37 10.98 0.26 -15.49
C HIS A 37 11.18 1.70 -15.98
N ALA A 38 11.51 1.82 -17.27
CA ALA A 38 11.58 3.07 -18.02
C ALA A 38 11.33 2.75 -19.50
N PRO A 39 10.97 3.73 -20.35
CA PRO A 39 10.86 3.51 -21.78
C PRO A 39 12.21 3.06 -22.35
N ARG A 40 12.20 2.13 -23.31
CA ARG A 40 13.44 1.64 -23.93
C ARG A 40 14.09 2.67 -24.84
N GLU A 41 13.30 3.61 -25.34
CA GLU A 41 13.69 4.61 -26.35
C GLU A 41 14.24 3.99 -27.65
N ASP A 42 13.98 2.68 -27.88
CA ASP A 42 14.35 1.95 -29.09
C ASP A 42 13.22 2.08 -30.13
N PRO A 43 13.43 2.76 -31.27
CA PRO A 43 12.39 2.96 -32.29
C PRO A 43 11.90 1.66 -32.94
N GLU A 44 12.64 0.56 -32.81
CA GLU A 44 12.24 -0.74 -33.35
C GLU A 44 11.31 -1.52 -32.39
N LEU A 45 11.19 -1.05 -31.14
CA LEU A 45 10.39 -1.70 -30.10
C LEU A 45 9.29 -0.76 -29.63
N ALA A 46 8.14 -0.86 -30.28
CA ALA A 46 6.94 -0.13 -29.91
C ALA A 46 6.53 -0.36 -28.44
N GLU A 47 6.29 0.75 -27.75
CA GLU A 47 5.88 0.91 -26.35
C GLU A 47 5.00 2.16 -26.22
N VAL A 48 4.17 2.21 -25.18
CA VAL A 48 3.34 3.38 -24.85
C VAL A 48 3.23 3.54 -23.34
N TYR A 49 3.57 4.71 -22.83
CA TYR A 49 3.43 5.04 -21.42
C TYR A 49 2.58 6.28 -21.25
N VAL A 50 1.72 6.27 -20.24
CA VAL A 50 0.90 7.42 -19.86
C VAL A 50 0.92 7.64 -18.36
N TYR A 51 0.72 8.89 -17.96
CA TYR A 51 0.41 9.31 -16.59
C TYR A 51 -0.58 10.48 -16.63
N THR A 52 -1.10 10.87 -15.47
CA THR A 52 -1.98 12.04 -15.30
C THR A 52 -1.39 12.96 -14.23
N PRO A 53 -1.63 14.28 -14.30
CA PRO A 53 -1.09 15.23 -13.31
C PRO A 53 -1.74 15.08 -11.92
N ARG A 54 -2.95 14.51 -11.86
CA ARG A 54 -3.67 14.18 -10.63
C ARG A 54 -4.09 12.72 -10.65
N MET A 55 -4.27 12.12 -9.46
CA MET A 55 -4.82 10.78 -9.33
C MET A 55 -6.35 10.75 -9.27
N SER A 56 -6.99 11.89 -8.97
CA SER A 56 -8.42 11.95 -8.62
C SER A 56 -9.11 13.19 -9.20
N TYR A 57 -10.37 12.99 -9.62
CA TYR A 57 -11.15 13.95 -10.39
C TYR A 57 -12.64 13.90 -10.01
N ASP A 58 -13.31 15.05 -10.06
CA ASP A 58 -14.77 15.15 -9.93
C ASP A 58 -15.47 14.77 -11.26
N PRO A 59 -16.69 14.22 -11.23
CA PRO A 59 -17.51 14.05 -12.42
C PRO A 59 -17.67 15.38 -13.20
N GLY A 60 -17.53 15.32 -14.52
CA GLY A 60 -17.51 16.51 -15.38
C GLY A 60 -16.14 17.14 -15.60
N GLU A 61 -15.11 16.80 -14.82
CA GLU A 61 -13.74 17.22 -15.11
C GLU A 61 -13.15 16.48 -16.32
N THR A 62 -12.12 17.07 -16.92
CA THR A 62 -11.32 16.43 -17.97
C THR A 62 -10.04 15.85 -17.38
N VAL A 63 -9.82 14.57 -17.65
CA VAL A 63 -8.55 13.88 -17.40
C VAL A 63 -7.66 14.07 -18.61
N GLU A 64 -6.49 14.65 -18.40
CA GLU A 64 -5.44 14.80 -19.42
C GLU A 64 -4.36 13.73 -19.21
N PHE A 65 -4.14 12.91 -20.24
CA PHE A 65 -3.12 11.87 -20.24
C PHE A 65 -1.87 12.40 -20.92
N HIS A 66 -0.79 12.52 -20.14
CA HIS A 66 0.53 12.86 -20.63
C HIS A 66 1.26 11.57 -21.01
N GLY A 67 1.93 11.52 -22.16
CA GLY A 67 2.45 10.25 -22.65
C GLY A 67 3.54 10.34 -23.71
N SER A 68 4.25 9.21 -23.87
CA SER A 68 5.24 8.99 -24.91
C SER A 68 4.98 7.63 -25.56
N CYS A 69 5.00 7.59 -26.89
CA CYS A 69 4.70 6.41 -27.68
C CYS A 69 5.55 6.40 -28.96
N ASN A 70 6.35 5.36 -29.15
CA ASN A 70 7.17 5.18 -30.37
C ASN A 70 6.53 4.21 -31.38
N ALA A 71 5.27 3.82 -31.17
CA ALA A 71 4.47 3.11 -32.16
C ALA A 71 3.82 4.09 -33.15
N ASP A 72 3.46 3.65 -34.36
CA ASP A 72 2.67 4.49 -35.28
C ASP A 72 1.31 4.83 -34.68
N THR A 73 0.68 3.85 -34.02
CA THR A 73 -0.60 4.00 -33.34
C THR A 73 -0.64 3.26 -32.01
N TRP A 74 -1.51 3.74 -31.13
CA TRP A 74 -1.78 3.12 -29.83
C TRP A 74 -3.27 3.25 -29.46
N SER A 75 -3.65 2.63 -28.36
CA SER A 75 -5.04 2.62 -27.87
C SER A 75 -5.07 2.78 -26.35
N ILE A 76 -6.15 3.37 -25.85
CA ILE A 76 -6.43 3.56 -24.43
C ILE A 76 -7.85 3.10 -24.12
N GLN A 77 -7.99 2.30 -23.07
CA GLN A 77 -9.28 1.82 -22.58
C GLN A 77 -9.36 2.07 -21.07
N ILE A 78 -10.45 2.66 -20.62
CA ILE A 78 -10.65 3.09 -19.23
C ILE A 78 -11.92 2.44 -18.71
N TYR A 79 -11.81 1.69 -17.61
CA TYR A 79 -12.95 1.00 -17.03
C TYR A 79 -12.94 1.11 -15.50
N ARG A 80 -14.12 1.21 -14.90
CA ARG A 80 -14.30 1.11 -13.45
C ARG A 80 -13.96 -0.32 -13.04
N ASP A 81 -12.96 -0.50 -12.20
CA ASP A 81 -12.62 -1.82 -11.64
C ASP A 81 -13.39 -2.08 -10.33
N GLY A 82 -13.61 -3.35 -10.02
CA GLY A 82 -14.42 -3.79 -8.89
C GLY A 82 -14.95 -5.20 -9.10
N HIS A 83 -15.95 -5.59 -8.31
CA HIS A 83 -16.64 -6.87 -8.45
C HIS A 83 -17.35 -7.01 -9.80
N ARG A 84 -17.87 -5.89 -10.34
CA ARG A 84 -18.48 -5.81 -11.68
C ARG A 84 -17.85 -4.69 -12.48
N PRO A 85 -16.82 -4.99 -13.28
CA PRO A 85 -16.16 -3.97 -14.09
C PRO A 85 -17.06 -3.40 -15.18
N GLU A 86 -16.86 -2.12 -15.50
CA GLU A 86 -17.67 -1.37 -16.47
C GLU A 86 -16.79 -0.47 -17.33
N MET A 87 -16.87 -0.60 -18.66
CA MET A 87 -16.12 0.24 -19.58
C MET A 87 -16.68 1.65 -19.57
N ALA A 88 -15.82 2.65 -19.41
CA ALA A 88 -16.21 4.05 -19.32
C ALA A 88 -15.73 4.87 -20.52
N HIS A 89 -14.57 4.52 -21.08
CA HIS A 89 -14.02 5.22 -22.24
C HIS A 89 -13.09 4.32 -23.05
N GLU A 90 -13.11 4.47 -24.37
CA GLU A 90 -12.21 3.77 -25.28
C GLU A 90 -11.79 4.69 -26.43
N ALA A 91 -10.51 4.66 -26.79
CA ALA A 91 -10.01 5.27 -28.02
C ALA A 91 -8.94 4.37 -28.63
N PHE A 92 -9.01 4.23 -29.96
CA PHE A 92 -8.15 3.36 -30.75
C PHE A 92 -7.46 4.18 -31.84
N ASP A 93 -6.40 3.61 -32.43
CA ASP A 93 -5.64 4.20 -33.53
C ASP A 93 -5.17 5.65 -33.26
N LEU A 94 -4.89 5.96 -31.99
CA LEU A 94 -4.35 7.25 -31.59
C LEU A 94 -2.94 7.41 -32.16
N PRO A 95 -2.58 8.59 -32.72
CA PRO A 95 -1.24 8.79 -33.27
C PRO A 95 -0.19 8.68 -32.15
N GLY A 96 0.86 7.91 -32.41
CA GLY A 96 2.02 7.86 -31.51
C GLY A 96 3.02 8.96 -31.81
N ALA A 97 3.62 9.50 -30.75
CA ALA A 97 4.73 10.42 -30.83
C ALA A 97 5.71 10.14 -29.69
N PHE A 98 6.99 10.00 -30.05
CA PHE A 98 8.04 9.73 -29.07
C PHE A 98 8.51 11.05 -28.44
N TYR A 99 8.58 11.04 -27.12
CA TYR A 99 9.18 12.08 -26.30
C TYR A 99 10.21 11.45 -25.36
N PRO A 100 11.43 12.01 -25.28
CA PRO A 100 12.49 11.47 -24.43
C PRO A 100 12.12 11.55 -22.95
N THR A 101 12.70 10.66 -22.14
CA THR A 101 12.45 10.60 -20.70
C THR A 101 13.64 11.17 -19.94
N SER A 102 13.40 12.03 -18.95
CA SER A 102 14.48 12.48 -18.06
C SER A 102 15.06 11.31 -17.27
N ALA A 103 16.38 11.26 -17.12
CA ALA A 103 17.06 10.31 -16.24
C ALA A 103 16.70 10.50 -14.75
N THR A 104 16.14 11.65 -14.40
CA THR A 104 15.65 12.00 -13.07
C THR A 104 14.12 12.14 -13.05
N ALA A 105 13.40 11.47 -13.95
CA ALA A 105 11.94 11.53 -14.02
C ALA A 105 11.25 11.13 -12.71
N TYR A 106 11.91 10.34 -11.85
CA TYR A 106 11.45 10.06 -10.50
C TYR A 106 11.38 11.30 -9.59
N VAL A 107 12.21 12.33 -9.81
CA VAL A 107 12.19 13.61 -9.06
C VAL A 107 11.45 14.71 -9.81
N ASP A 108 11.72 14.84 -11.11
CA ASP A 108 11.34 16.02 -11.89
C ASP A 108 10.06 15.78 -12.71
N GLY A 109 9.64 14.51 -12.83
CA GLY A 109 8.59 14.10 -13.77
C GLY A 109 9.12 13.91 -15.19
N CYS A 110 8.24 13.46 -16.08
CA CYS A 110 8.61 13.13 -17.46
C CYS A 110 8.51 14.32 -18.43
N ASP A 111 7.73 15.35 -18.07
CA ASP A 111 7.44 16.53 -18.92
C ASP A 111 6.89 16.19 -20.33
N TRP A 112 6.25 15.02 -20.46
CA TRP A 112 5.60 14.62 -21.71
C TRP A 112 4.34 15.47 -21.98
N PRO A 113 4.00 15.75 -23.25
CA PRO A 113 2.79 16.50 -23.58
C PRO A 113 1.53 15.65 -23.39
N VAL A 114 0.39 16.32 -23.38
CA VAL A 114 -0.92 15.67 -23.42
C VAL A 114 -1.08 14.95 -24.76
N VAL A 115 -1.31 13.64 -24.73
CA VAL A 115 -1.49 12.78 -25.92
C VAL A 115 -2.94 12.29 -26.07
N HIS A 116 -3.73 12.34 -25.00
CA HIS A 116 -5.15 11.98 -25.01
C HIS A 116 -5.89 12.69 -23.87
N SER A 117 -7.20 12.87 -24.01
CA SER A 117 -8.05 13.40 -22.93
C SER A 117 -9.39 12.66 -22.84
N TRP A 118 -9.94 12.62 -21.63
CA TRP A 118 -11.25 12.04 -21.34
C TRP A 118 -12.04 12.97 -20.42
N THR A 119 -13.16 13.51 -20.90
CA THR A 119 -14.11 14.24 -20.05
C THR A 119 -15.02 13.24 -19.35
N ILE A 120 -14.95 13.22 -18.02
CA ILE A 120 -15.74 12.31 -17.18
C ILE A 120 -17.21 12.71 -17.28
N PRO A 121 -18.13 11.79 -17.63
CA PRO A 121 -19.57 12.07 -17.58
C PRO A 121 -20.00 12.60 -16.20
N LYS A 122 -20.96 13.53 -16.15
CA LYS A 122 -21.42 14.13 -14.88
C LYS A 122 -22.12 13.12 -13.96
N ASP A 123 -22.68 12.07 -14.53
CA ASP A 123 -23.34 10.95 -13.86
C ASP A 123 -22.42 9.73 -13.71
N GLN A 124 -21.13 9.88 -14.01
CA GLN A 124 -20.17 8.78 -13.89
C GLN A 124 -20.14 8.26 -12.44
N ARG A 125 -20.29 6.95 -12.29
CA ARG A 125 -20.25 6.28 -10.99
C ARG A 125 -18.88 6.51 -10.30
N PRO A 126 -18.81 6.85 -9.01
CA PRO A 126 -17.53 7.00 -8.34
C PRO A 126 -16.82 5.64 -8.17
N GLY A 127 -15.49 5.72 -8.04
CA GLY A 127 -14.65 4.55 -7.82
C GLY A 127 -13.28 4.63 -8.49
N PHE A 128 -12.59 3.50 -8.49
CA PHE A 128 -11.29 3.32 -9.12
C PHE A 128 -11.46 2.94 -10.59
N TYR A 129 -10.85 3.71 -11.49
CA TYR A 129 -10.84 3.46 -12.92
C TYR A 129 -9.45 3.03 -13.36
N ARG A 130 -9.35 1.80 -13.84
CA ARG A 130 -8.11 1.30 -14.45
C ARG A 130 -8.03 1.82 -15.87
N VAL A 131 -6.86 2.34 -16.22
CA VAL A 131 -6.50 2.83 -17.54
C VAL A 131 -5.52 1.83 -18.15
N VAL A 132 -5.83 1.33 -19.33
CA VAL A 132 -5.01 0.35 -20.06
C VAL A 132 -4.58 0.96 -21.38
N SER A 133 -3.28 1.19 -21.52
CA SER A 133 -2.67 1.69 -22.76
C SER A 133 -1.98 0.54 -23.49
N THR A 134 -2.25 0.38 -24.79
CA THR A 134 -1.67 -0.69 -25.59
C THR A 134 -1.18 -0.22 -26.95
N CYS A 135 -0.13 -0.86 -27.47
CA CYS A 135 0.30 -0.72 -28.86
C CYS A 135 0.80 -2.08 -29.39
N LEU A 136 0.87 -2.20 -30.71
CA LEU A 136 1.40 -3.39 -31.37
C LEU A 136 2.84 -3.17 -31.83
N ARG A 137 3.68 -4.17 -31.61
CA ARG A 137 5.03 -4.22 -32.18
C ARG A 137 4.98 -4.72 -33.61
N LYS A 138 6.05 -4.47 -34.37
CA LYS A 138 6.24 -5.02 -35.74
C LYS A 138 6.13 -6.55 -35.78
N SER A 139 6.46 -7.23 -34.67
CA SER A 139 6.32 -8.68 -34.49
C SER A 139 4.86 -9.16 -34.33
N GLY A 140 3.89 -8.26 -34.17
CA GLY A 140 2.50 -8.57 -33.82
C GLY A 140 2.27 -8.74 -32.31
N GLU A 141 3.31 -8.66 -31.48
CA GLU A 141 3.16 -8.73 -30.02
C GLU A 141 2.55 -7.44 -29.46
N ARG A 142 1.72 -7.57 -28.42
CA ARG A 142 1.10 -6.42 -27.74
C ARG A 142 1.95 -5.95 -26.57
N PHE A 143 2.23 -4.66 -26.53
CA PHE A 143 2.71 -3.96 -25.34
C PHE A 143 1.51 -3.44 -24.53
N VAL A 144 1.57 -3.53 -23.20
CA VAL A 144 0.49 -3.11 -22.30
C VAL A 144 1.09 -2.38 -21.10
N GLN A 145 0.55 -1.20 -20.80
CA GLN A 145 0.83 -0.44 -19.60
C GLN A 145 -0.47 -0.11 -18.87
N HIS A 146 -0.37 0.03 -17.55
CA HIS A 146 -1.50 0.36 -16.69
C HIS A 146 -1.27 1.69 -16.01
N HIS A 147 -2.33 2.48 -15.95
CA HIS A 147 -2.47 3.70 -15.15
C HIS A 147 -3.81 3.66 -14.41
N PHE A 148 -4.11 4.65 -13.57
CA PHE A 148 -5.42 4.74 -12.94
C PHE A 148 -5.86 6.19 -12.75
N VAL A 149 -7.17 6.36 -12.59
CA VAL A 149 -7.77 7.57 -12.04
C VAL A 149 -8.88 7.19 -11.06
N VAL A 150 -9.09 8.00 -10.04
CA VAL A 150 -10.25 7.89 -9.15
C VAL A 150 -11.28 8.93 -9.57
N VAL A 151 -12.53 8.50 -9.75
CA VAL A 151 -13.67 9.41 -9.90
C VAL A 151 -14.30 9.57 -8.52
N ARG A 152 -14.27 10.81 -8.00
CA ARG A 152 -14.76 11.14 -6.66
C ARG A 152 -16.28 11.04 -6.55
N PRO A 153 -16.80 10.72 -5.36
CA PRO A 153 -18.23 10.82 -5.08
C PRO A 153 -18.67 12.29 -5.04
N THR A 154 -19.90 12.55 -5.51
CA THR A 154 -20.62 13.80 -5.25
C THR A 154 -21.84 13.51 -4.38
N LYS A 155 -22.55 14.55 -3.96
CA LYS A 155 -23.82 14.39 -3.24
C LYS A 155 -24.84 13.53 -4.00
N GLU A 156 -24.83 13.61 -5.33
CA GLU A 156 -25.73 12.89 -6.24
C GLU A 156 -25.26 11.46 -6.55
N THR A 157 -23.95 11.17 -6.46
CA THR A 157 -23.38 9.88 -6.88
C THR A 157 -22.84 9.01 -5.73
N ARG A 158 -22.78 9.54 -4.50
CA ARG A 158 -22.38 8.83 -3.27
C ARG A 158 -23.16 7.52 -3.10
N GLN A 159 -22.46 6.43 -2.79
CA GLN A 159 -23.01 5.07 -2.74
C GLN A 159 -23.31 4.55 -1.34
N GLY A 160 -22.85 5.23 -0.29
CA GLY A 160 -23.11 4.79 1.07
C GLY A 160 -22.57 5.71 2.16
N LYS A 161 -22.34 5.10 3.33
CA LYS A 161 -21.77 5.76 4.52
C LYS A 161 -20.33 5.35 4.82
N ILE A 162 -19.75 4.54 3.95
CA ILE A 162 -18.38 4.04 4.02
C ILE A 162 -17.54 4.78 2.98
N LEU A 163 -16.47 5.42 3.43
CA LEU A 163 -15.45 6.02 2.59
C LEU A 163 -14.19 5.16 2.63
N PHE A 164 -13.81 4.58 1.50
CA PHE A 164 -12.59 3.80 1.34
C PHE A 164 -11.46 4.69 0.80
N MET A 165 -10.43 4.94 1.59
CA MET A 165 -9.26 5.69 1.16
C MET A 165 -8.13 4.76 0.72
N LEU A 166 -7.62 5.01 -0.49
CA LEU A 166 -6.49 4.30 -1.08
C LEU A 166 -5.16 4.80 -0.51
N ALA A 167 -4.23 3.89 -0.25
CA ALA A 167 -2.89 4.19 0.27
C ALA A 167 -1.93 4.75 -0.81
N THR A 168 -2.35 5.80 -1.53
CA THR A 168 -1.62 6.33 -2.69
C THR A 168 -0.26 6.94 -2.36
N GLY A 169 -0.05 7.39 -1.13
CA GLY A 169 1.26 7.80 -0.62
C GLY A 169 2.22 6.62 -0.57
N THR A 170 1.77 5.48 -0.04
CA THR A 170 2.53 4.22 -0.06
C THR A 170 2.81 3.79 -1.49
N TRP A 171 1.82 3.84 -2.38
CA TRP A 171 2.03 3.50 -3.78
C TRP A 171 3.14 4.37 -4.39
N THR A 172 3.12 5.67 -4.15
CA THR A 172 4.15 6.60 -4.62
C THR A 172 5.53 6.24 -4.07
N SER A 173 5.63 5.92 -2.78
CA SER A 173 6.86 5.53 -2.09
C SER A 173 7.51 4.26 -2.61
N TYR A 174 6.71 3.34 -3.18
CA TYR A 174 7.16 2.07 -3.74
C TYR A 174 7.27 2.07 -5.27
N ASN A 175 6.78 3.10 -5.95
CA ASN A 175 6.88 3.23 -7.40
C ASN A 175 8.34 3.49 -7.83
N ASP A 176 9.01 2.43 -8.28
CA ASP A 176 10.39 2.45 -8.78
C ASP A 176 10.50 2.89 -10.26
N TRP A 177 9.38 3.21 -10.93
CA TRP A 177 9.40 3.66 -12.32
C TRP A 177 10.25 4.92 -12.47
N GLY A 178 11.10 4.93 -13.50
CA GLY A 178 11.96 6.05 -13.83
C GLY A 178 13.24 6.13 -13.03
N GLY A 179 13.51 5.22 -12.09
CA GLY A 179 14.85 5.02 -11.55
C GLY A 179 15.03 5.21 -10.05
N ALA A 180 14.01 5.59 -9.28
CA ALA A 180 14.07 5.51 -7.82
C ALA A 180 12.69 5.51 -7.17
N ASN A 181 12.66 5.01 -5.94
CA ASN A 181 11.56 5.16 -4.98
C ASN A 181 12.14 5.60 -3.61
N HIS A 182 11.37 5.60 -2.52
CA HIS A 182 11.89 6.03 -1.20
C HIS A 182 12.81 5.01 -0.51
N TYR A 183 12.89 3.78 -1.02
CA TYR A 183 13.66 2.68 -0.44
C TYR A 183 14.99 2.47 -1.16
N PHE A 184 14.99 2.58 -2.48
CA PHE A 184 16.14 2.26 -3.30
C PHE A 184 16.05 2.95 -4.66
N GLY A 185 17.20 3.18 -5.31
CA GLY A 185 17.22 3.77 -6.63
C GLY A 185 18.58 4.33 -7.03
N THR A 186 18.56 5.16 -8.07
CA THR A 186 19.74 5.86 -8.60
C THR A 186 19.97 7.23 -7.97
N TYR A 187 19.38 7.49 -6.80
CA TYR A 187 19.65 8.73 -6.07
C TYR A 187 20.99 8.64 -5.34
N GLY A 188 21.53 9.80 -4.97
CA GLY A 188 22.82 9.93 -4.28
C GLY A 188 24.03 9.92 -5.22
N PRO A 189 25.23 10.29 -4.71
CA PRO A 189 26.45 10.36 -5.51
C PRO A 189 26.82 9.03 -6.18
N GLU A 190 26.58 7.92 -5.47
CA GLU A 190 26.90 6.55 -5.90
C GLU A 190 25.72 5.86 -6.63
N LYS A 191 24.58 6.55 -6.78
CA LYS A 191 23.37 6.04 -7.45
C LYS A 191 22.86 4.70 -6.90
N ASN A 192 22.85 4.57 -5.59
CA ASN A 192 22.45 3.35 -4.87
C ASN A 192 21.52 3.66 -3.68
N GLU A 193 20.86 4.81 -3.69
CA GLU A 193 20.00 5.27 -2.61
C GLU A 193 18.56 5.48 -3.08
N GLY A 194 17.61 5.32 -2.16
CA GLY A 194 16.25 5.82 -2.34
C GLY A 194 16.24 7.35 -2.42
N SER A 195 15.33 7.90 -3.21
CA SER A 195 15.18 9.35 -3.32
C SER A 195 14.25 9.87 -2.23
N PRO A 196 14.61 10.95 -1.51
CA PRO A 196 13.68 11.61 -0.60
C PRO A 196 12.57 12.38 -1.32
N HIS A 197 12.64 12.49 -2.65
CA HIS A 197 11.70 13.27 -3.46
C HIS A 197 11.17 12.44 -4.61
N LEU A 198 9.84 12.33 -4.70
CA LEU A 198 9.18 11.56 -5.75
C LEU A 198 8.13 12.41 -6.46
N SER A 199 8.20 12.46 -7.78
CA SER A 199 7.21 13.11 -8.64
C SER A 199 6.02 12.18 -8.89
N LEU A 200 4.83 12.78 -8.91
CA LEU A 200 3.61 12.15 -9.42
C LEU A 200 3.56 12.14 -10.95
N HIS A 201 4.31 13.03 -11.61
CA HIS A 201 4.27 13.22 -13.06
C HIS A 201 5.11 12.17 -13.80
N ARG A 202 4.86 10.90 -13.46
CA ARG A 202 5.52 9.74 -14.04
C ARG A 202 4.57 8.53 -14.05
N PRO A 203 4.75 7.58 -14.98
CA PRO A 203 4.01 6.32 -14.98
C PRO A 203 4.17 5.48 -13.71
N TRP A 204 3.24 4.55 -13.53
CA TRP A 204 3.32 3.53 -12.49
C TRP A 204 4.09 2.30 -12.96
N THR A 205 4.88 1.75 -12.05
CA THR A 205 5.53 0.46 -12.27
C THR A 205 4.51 -0.65 -12.48
N ARG A 206 4.87 -1.57 -13.39
CA ARG A 206 4.05 -2.73 -13.72
C ARG A 206 3.89 -3.62 -12.50
N GLY A 207 2.64 -3.97 -12.20
CA GLY A 207 2.25 -4.84 -11.10
C GLY A 207 1.53 -4.12 -9.96
N MET A 208 1.70 -2.79 -9.83
CA MET A 208 0.98 -2.04 -8.79
C MET A 208 -0.52 -1.97 -9.05
N LEU A 209 -0.93 -1.79 -10.32
CA LEU A 209 -2.33 -1.55 -10.68
C LEU A 209 -3.04 -2.78 -11.25
N TRP A 210 -2.26 -3.75 -11.74
CA TRP A 210 -2.77 -5.02 -12.25
C TRP A 210 -1.75 -6.14 -12.10
N LEU A 211 -2.25 -7.33 -11.75
CA LEU A 211 -1.48 -8.58 -11.69
C LEU A 211 -2.26 -9.71 -12.37
N PRO A 212 -1.58 -10.60 -13.11
CA PRO A 212 -2.21 -11.81 -13.62
C PRO A 212 -2.56 -12.76 -12.48
N LYS A 213 -3.54 -13.64 -12.71
CA LYS A 213 -3.87 -14.72 -11.77
C LYS A 213 -2.63 -15.58 -11.52
N GLY A 214 -2.34 -15.82 -10.24
CA GLY A 214 -1.18 -16.63 -9.81
C GLY A 214 0.10 -15.82 -9.60
N ALA A 215 0.06 -14.49 -9.73
CA ALA A 215 1.16 -13.65 -9.25
C ALA A 215 1.47 -13.93 -7.77
N ALA A 216 2.75 -13.95 -7.43
CA ALA A 216 3.20 -14.25 -6.08
C ALA A 216 2.92 -13.06 -5.14
N ARG A 217 2.55 -13.38 -3.89
CA ARG A 217 2.47 -12.38 -2.81
C ARG A 217 3.80 -12.29 -2.07
N ILE A 218 3.95 -11.23 -1.29
CA ILE A 218 5.14 -11.00 -0.47
C ILE A 218 5.23 -12.00 0.70
N ALA A 219 4.12 -12.26 1.39
CA ALA A 219 4.05 -13.28 2.43
C ALA A 219 4.15 -14.70 1.86
N GLN A 220 4.70 -15.61 2.66
CA GLN A 220 4.89 -17.00 2.25
C GLN A 220 3.55 -17.72 2.05
N ASN A 221 3.46 -18.47 0.96
CA ASN A 221 2.24 -19.20 0.58
C ASN A 221 2.01 -20.47 1.40
N ARG A 222 3.08 -21.12 1.87
CA ARG A 222 3.05 -22.29 2.73
C ARG A 222 3.88 -22.06 3.99
N MET A 223 3.61 -22.85 5.02
CA MET A 223 4.47 -22.90 6.19
C MET A 223 5.78 -23.64 5.83
N PRO A 224 6.96 -23.10 6.16
CA PRO A 224 8.24 -23.78 5.98
C PRO A 224 8.37 -25.02 6.87
N GLU A 225 8.94 -26.09 6.32
CA GLU A 225 9.32 -27.27 7.09
C GLU A 225 10.63 -27.02 7.85
N MET A 226 11.04 -27.97 8.70
CA MET A 226 12.33 -27.91 9.38
C MET A 226 13.46 -27.89 8.35
N ASN A 227 14.40 -26.95 8.49
CA ASN A 227 15.55 -26.75 7.59
C ASN A 227 15.22 -26.26 6.16
N ASP A 228 13.98 -25.88 5.87
CA ASP A 228 13.67 -25.14 4.64
C ASP A 228 14.48 -23.83 4.59
N LEU A 229 15.04 -23.53 3.42
CA LEU A 229 15.67 -22.24 3.14
C LEU A 229 14.60 -21.13 3.14
N PRO A 230 14.91 -19.93 3.67
CA PRO A 230 14.06 -18.76 3.49
C PRO A 230 13.83 -18.48 1.99
N GLY A 231 12.58 -18.24 1.61
CA GLY A 231 12.19 -17.93 0.24
C GLY A 231 11.56 -16.55 0.12
N TYR A 232 11.68 -15.95 -1.07
CA TYR A 232 11.08 -14.65 -1.39
C TYR A 232 10.26 -14.75 -2.69
N PRO A 233 9.09 -15.42 -2.65
CA PRO A 233 8.34 -15.78 -3.86
C PRO A 233 7.98 -14.57 -4.73
N SER A 234 7.64 -13.44 -4.11
CA SER A 234 7.35 -12.22 -4.85
C SER A 234 8.54 -11.74 -5.68
N LYS A 235 9.75 -11.76 -5.10
CA LYS A 235 10.99 -11.30 -5.76
C LYS A 235 11.39 -12.22 -6.89
N GLU A 236 11.39 -13.53 -6.64
CA GLU A 236 11.65 -14.56 -7.65
C GLU A 236 10.67 -14.47 -8.82
N TRP A 237 9.37 -14.38 -8.52
CA TRP A 237 8.33 -14.28 -9.53
C TRP A 237 8.44 -13.00 -10.34
N GLY A 238 8.63 -11.84 -9.67
CA GLY A 238 8.73 -10.55 -10.33
C GLY A 238 9.91 -10.48 -11.29
N TYR A 239 11.07 -10.99 -10.85
CA TYR A 239 12.26 -11.11 -11.67
C TYR A 239 12.03 -11.97 -12.92
N SER A 240 11.43 -13.15 -12.75
CA SER A 240 11.19 -14.09 -13.86
C SER A 240 10.12 -13.62 -14.85
N HIS A 241 9.17 -12.78 -14.42
CA HIS A 241 8.03 -12.36 -15.24
C HIS A 241 8.10 -10.89 -15.71
N GLY A 242 9.14 -10.15 -15.34
CA GLY A 242 9.34 -8.75 -15.72
C GLY A 242 8.31 -7.80 -15.10
N PHE A 243 8.11 -7.95 -13.80
CA PHE A 243 7.37 -7.01 -12.94
C PHE A 243 8.35 -6.24 -12.06
N GLY A 244 7.97 -5.02 -11.66
CA GLY A 244 8.87 -4.17 -10.88
C GLY A 244 9.19 -4.76 -9.52
N GLN A 245 10.31 -4.36 -8.92
CA GLN A 245 10.85 -5.03 -7.74
C GLN A 245 9.92 -4.99 -6.52
N TYR A 246 9.08 -3.95 -6.45
CA TYR A 246 8.19 -3.66 -5.33
C TYR A 246 6.71 -3.87 -5.64
N TYR A 247 6.37 -4.55 -6.74
CA TYR A 247 4.97 -4.77 -7.12
C TYR A 247 4.11 -5.44 -6.05
N ALA A 248 4.71 -6.30 -5.22
CA ALA A 248 4.03 -7.05 -4.17
C ALA A 248 4.01 -6.32 -2.82
N ALA A 249 4.64 -5.14 -2.72
CA ALA A 249 4.71 -4.35 -1.50
C ALA A 249 3.65 -3.24 -1.46
N ALA A 250 3.10 -2.82 -2.59
CA ALA A 250 2.07 -1.77 -2.62
C ALA A 250 1.19 -1.86 -3.87
N GLY A 251 0.05 -1.17 -3.86
CA GLY A 251 -0.77 -0.95 -5.04
C GLY A 251 -2.12 -1.65 -5.02
N TRP A 252 -3.02 -1.11 -5.84
CA TRP A 252 -4.38 -1.60 -6.04
C TRP A 252 -4.45 -3.11 -6.25
N ALA A 253 -3.59 -3.68 -7.11
CA ALA A 253 -3.66 -5.08 -7.47
C ALA A 253 -3.30 -6.03 -6.33
N GLN A 254 -2.41 -5.62 -5.43
CA GLN A 254 -1.89 -6.45 -4.35
C GLN A 254 -2.76 -6.36 -3.10
N PHE A 255 -3.40 -5.22 -2.85
CA PHE A 255 -4.12 -4.97 -1.59
C PHE A 255 -5.55 -4.46 -1.82
N ASP A 256 -5.71 -3.20 -2.19
CA ASP A 256 -6.96 -2.44 -2.15
C ASP A 256 -8.11 -3.10 -2.95
N ARG A 257 -7.77 -3.67 -4.11
CA ARG A 257 -8.74 -4.34 -4.99
C ARG A 257 -9.44 -5.51 -4.29
N HIS A 258 -8.74 -6.23 -3.42
CA HIS A 258 -9.29 -7.40 -2.73
C HIS A 258 -10.44 -7.01 -1.82
N PHE A 259 -10.27 -5.93 -1.04
CA PHE A 259 -11.35 -5.37 -0.24
C PHE A 259 -12.49 -4.86 -1.11
N ALA A 260 -12.21 -4.05 -2.13
CA ALA A 260 -13.24 -3.47 -2.98
C ALA A 260 -14.11 -4.54 -3.67
N VAL A 261 -13.50 -5.57 -4.23
CA VAL A 261 -14.21 -6.71 -4.86
C VAL A 261 -15.02 -7.48 -3.83
N TRP A 262 -14.46 -7.72 -2.64
CA TRP A 262 -15.17 -8.42 -1.58
C TRP A 262 -16.38 -7.60 -1.11
N ALA A 263 -16.19 -6.35 -0.72
CA ALA A 263 -17.22 -5.48 -0.18
C ALA A 263 -18.39 -5.29 -1.16
N GLU A 264 -18.10 -5.03 -2.44
CA GLU A 264 -19.14 -4.97 -3.48
C GLU A 264 -19.87 -6.31 -3.66
N SER A 265 -19.15 -7.44 -3.57
CA SER A 265 -19.77 -8.77 -3.67
C SER A 265 -20.69 -9.10 -2.47
N GLN A 266 -20.44 -8.46 -1.33
CA GLN A 266 -21.26 -8.58 -0.12
C GLN A 266 -22.41 -7.57 -0.07
N GLY A 267 -22.51 -6.67 -1.06
CA GLY A 267 -23.58 -5.68 -1.15
C GLY A 267 -23.30 -4.36 -0.41
N PHE A 268 -22.09 -4.15 0.09
CA PHE A 268 -21.72 -2.87 0.70
C PHE A 268 -21.62 -1.77 -0.35
N GLY A 269 -22.31 -0.66 -0.10
CA GLY A 269 -22.12 0.61 -0.81
C GLY A 269 -21.00 1.42 -0.15
N PHE A 270 -19.95 1.74 -0.91
CA PHE A 270 -18.85 2.57 -0.46
C PHE A 270 -18.32 3.43 -1.60
N ASP A 271 -17.70 4.54 -1.26
CA ASP A 271 -17.04 5.43 -2.20
C ASP A 271 -15.52 5.39 -2.01
N ILE A 272 -14.77 5.72 -3.07
CA ILE A 272 -13.30 5.63 -3.06
C ILE A 272 -12.69 7.02 -3.20
N ILE A 273 -11.68 7.33 -2.40
CA ILE A 273 -10.84 8.52 -2.52
C ILE A 273 -9.35 8.17 -2.47
N THR A 274 -8.51 9.08 -2.94
CA THR A 274 -7.06 9.02 -2.74
C THR A 274 -6.65 9.74 -1.45
N GLN A 275 -5.47 9.44 -0.91
CA GLN A 275 -4.94 10.21 0.23
C GLN A 275 -4.77 11.70 -0.10
N THR A 276 -4.44 12.04 -1.34
CA THR A 276 -4.35 13.44 -1.80
C THR A 276 -5.70 14.16 -1.72
N ASP A 277 -6.81 13.45 -1.97
CA ASP A 277 -8.14 14.03 -1.76
C ASP A 277 -8.36 14.37 -0.28
N LEU A 278 -8.04 13.46 0.63
CA LEU A 278 -8.17 13.72 2.07
C LEU A 278 -7.29 14.89 2.53
N HIS A 279 -6.06 14.98 2.01
CA HIS A 279 -5.12 16.05 2.35
C HIS A 279 -5.66 17.44 1.96
N TYR A 280 -6.20 17.59 0.75
CA TYR A 280 -6.66 18.89 0.24
C TYR A 280 -8.16 19.16 0.44
N ARG A 281 -8.95 18.14 0.78
CA ARG A 281 -10.40 18.20 0.97
C ARG A 281 -10.86 17.38 2.19
N PRO A 282 -10.38 17.70 3.40
CA PRO A 282 -10.74 16.95 4.60
C PRO A 282 -12.24 16.97 4.91
N GLU A 283 -12.98 17.98 4.42
CA GLU A 283 -14.43 18.09 4.54
C GLU A 283 -15.20 16.93 3.89
N ILE A 284 -14.56 16.15 3.00
CA ILE A 284 -15.18 14.93 2.43
C ILE A 284 -15.62 13.97 3.55
N LEU A 285 -14.91 13.92 4.67
CA LEU A 285 -15.23 13.04 5.80
C LEU A 285 -16.59 13.38 6.45
N ASP A 286 -17.06 14.62 6.38
CA ASP A 286 -18.31 15.05 7.03
C ASP A 286 -19.56 14.36 6.41
N ASP A 287 -19.41 13.77 5.22
CA ASP A 287 -20.46 13.06 4.51
C ASP A 287 -20.55 11.55 4.83
N TYR A 288 -19.63 11.01 5.63
CA TYR A 288 -19.51 9.58 5.91
C TYR A 288 -19.53 9.26 7.40
N ALA A 289 -19.90 8.02 7.74
CA ALA A 289 -19.91 7.52 9.11
C ALA A 289 -18.67 6.67 9.42
N CYS A 290 -18.11 6.03 8.39
CA CYS A 290 -16.95 5.15 8.50
C CYS A 290 -15.89 5.50 7.46
N LEU A 291 -14.67 5.79 7.90
CA LEU A 291 -13.48 5.72 7.06
C LEU A 291 -12.95 4.28 7.06
N VAL A 292 -12.44 3.82 5.92
CA VAL A 292 -11.77 2.54 5.77
C VAL A 292 -10.42 2.74 5.08
N THR A 293 -9.38 2.09 5.59
CA THR A 293 -8.12 1.86 4.87
C THR A 293 -7.74 0.38 4.95
N VAL A 294 -7.02 -0.13 3.94
CA VAL A 294 -6.76 -1.58 3.83
C VAL A 294 -5.34 -1.86 3.33
N GLY A 295 -4.81 -3.03 3.70
CA GLY A 295 -3.53 -3.52 3.21
C GLY A 295 -2.35 -2.70 3.70
N HIS A 296 -1.53 -2.22 2.77
CA HIS A 296 -0.30 -1.50 3.12
C HIS A 296 -0.49 0.01 3.08
N ASP A 297 -0.72 0.60 4.25
CA ASP A 297 -1.12 1.99 4.45
C ASP A 297 -0.14 2.73 5.35
N GLU A 298 1.07 2.94 4.81
CA GLU A 298 2.29 3.30 5.55
C GLU A 298 2.63 4.78 5.54
N TYR A 299 2.37 5.47 4.43
CA TYR A 299 2.83 6.84 4.23
C TYR A 299 1.67 7.84 4.30
N TRP A 300 1.75 8.76 5.26
CA TRP A 300 0.68 9.70 5.59
C TRP A 300 1.23 11.11 5.81
N SER A 301 0.51 12.13 5.35
CA SER A 301 0.87 13.50 5.71
C SER A 301 0.35 13.84 7.11
N TRP A 302 0.94 14.88 7.72
CA TRP A 302 0.44 15.44 8.97
C TRP A 302 -1.05 15.80 8.87
N ASP A 303 -1.45 16.53 7.83
CA ASP A 303 -2.83 17.00 7.62
C ASP A 303 -3.83 15.85 7.45
N MET A 304 -3.48 14.81 6.67
CA MET A 304 -4.33 13.62 6.51
C MET A 304 -4.60 12.97 7.86
N ARG A 305 -3.54 12.76 8.64
CA ARG A 305 -3.62 12.11 9.94
C ARG A 305 -4.46 12.95 10.91
N LYS A 306 -4.23 14.26 10.95
CA LYS A 306 -5.01 15.19 11.78
C LYS A 306 -6.49 15.19 11.41
N ALA A 307 -6.80 15.18 10.12
CA ALA A 307 -8.18 15.14 9.63
C ALA A 307 -8.92 13.87 10.08
N VAL A 308 -8.26 12.70 10.05
CA VAL A 308 -8.85 11.44 10.53
C VAL A 308 -9.08 11.48 12.04
N GLU A 309 -8.10 11.96 12.81
CA GLU A 309 -8.27 12.09 14.26
C GLU A 309 -9.44 13.01 14.62
N ASP A 310 -9.57 14.15 13.93
CA ASP A 310 -10.66 15.09 14.14
C ASP A 310 -12.02 14.53 13.73
N PHE A 311 -12.06 13.72 12.67
CA PHE A 311 -13.26 13.02 12.25
C PHE A 311 -13.72 12.03 13.32
N VAL A 312 -12.79 11.23 13.86
CA VAL A 312 -13.11 10.26 14.93
C VAL A 312 -13.55 10.99 16.20
N GLU A 313 -12.86 12.07 16.58
CA GLU A 313 -13.20 12.87 17.76
C GLU A 313 -14.65 13.40 17.71
N ARG A 314 -15.12 13.79 16.51
CA ARG A 314 -16.49 14.28 16.27
C ARG A 314 -17.55 13.18 16.13
N GLY A 315 -17.19 11.91 16.18
CA GLY A 315 -18.14 10.78 16.12
C GLY A 315 -18.09 9.97 14.82
N GLY A 316 -17.14 10.28 13.93
CA GLY A 316 -16.78 9.38 12.84
C GLY A 316 -16.14 8.10 13.35
N ASN A 317 -16.22 7.02 12.59
CA ASN A 317 -15.58 5.76 12.94
C ASN A 317 -14.51 5.37 11.93
N PHE A 318 -13.47 4.65 12.37
CA PHE A 318 -12.37 4.24 11.50
C PHE A 318 -12.12 2.72 11.58
N SER A 319 -12.35 2.02 10.47
CA SER A 319 -11.92 0.63 10.29
C SER A 319 -10.63 0.56 9.49
N ARG A 320 -9.53 0.16 10.13
CA ARG A 320 -8.25 -0.05 9.45
C ARG A 320 -7.96 -1.54 9.29
N PHE A 321 -8.14 -2.05 8.08
CA PHE A 321 -7.80 -3.43 7.70
C PHE A 321 -6.42 -3.50 7.04
N GLY A 322 -5.44 -2.81 7.64
CA GLY A 322 -4.09 -2.67 7.12
C GLY A 322 -3.01 -2.72 8.20
N GLY A 323 -1.76 -2.65 7.77
CA GLY A 323 -0.55 -2.69 8.60
C GLY A 323 0.50 -1.65 8.19
N ASN A 324 1.56 -1.55 8.99
CA ASN A 324 2.71 -0.67 8.83
C ASN A 324 2.41 0.84 8.91
N PHE A 325 1.67 1.31 9.91
CA PHE A 325 1.39 2.76 10.05
C PHE A 325 2.63 3.53 10.55
N LEU A 326 3.55 3.91 9.65
CA LEU A 326 4.92 4.25 10.04
C LEU A 326 5.43 5.64 9.63
N TRP A 327 5.32 6.04 8.36
CA TRP A 327 6.04 7.21 7.85
C TRP A 327 5.18 8.46 7.70
N GLN A 328 5.72 9.57 8.22
CA GLN A 328 5.25 10.89 7.89
C GLN A 328 5.82 11.37 6.55
N ILE A 329 4.95 11.88 5.67
CA ILE A 329 5.32 12.52 4.40
C ILE A 329 4.91 13.99 4.36
N ARG A 330 5.50 14.71 3.40
CA ARG A 330 4.97 15.99 2.92
C ARG A 330 4.51 15.84 1.48
N LEU A 331 3.40 16.51 1.16
CA LEU A 331 2.95 16.74 -0.20
C LEU A 331 3.27 18.20 -0.56
N GLU A 332 4.11 18.38 -1.58
CA GLU A 332 4.55 19.67 -2.09
C GLU A 332 4.02 19.87 -3.52
N ASN A 333 3.99 21.12 -3.98
CA ASN A 333 3.51 21.50 -5.32
C ASN A 333 2.10 20.94 -5.61
N ASP A 334 1.14 21.19 -4.71
CA ASP A 334 -0.25 20.72 -4.82
C ASP A 334 -0.38 19.19 -5.02
N GLY A 335 0.54 18.43 -4.40
CA GLY A 335 0.55 16.97 -4.43
C GLY A 335 1.34 16.38 -5.60
N ALA A 336 1.92 17.21 -6.48
CA ALA A 336 2.76 16.74 -7.57
C ALA A 336 4.10 16.16 -7.09
N ARG A 337 4.54 16.50 -5.87
CA ARG A 337 5.78 15.98 -5.26
C ARG A 337 5.52 15.42 -3.87
N GLN A 338 5.91 14.18 -3.64
CA GLN A 338 5.96 13.57 -2.31
C GLN A 338 7.39 13.64 -1.76
N VAL A 339 7.52 14.05 -0.50
CA VAL A 339 8.81 14.14 0.20
C VAL A 339 8.84 13.27 1.44
N CYS A 340 9.88 12.45 1.56
CA CYS A 340 10.14 11.65 2.76
C CYS A 340 11.64 11.37 2.94
N TRP A 341 12.25 11.96 3.97
CA TRP A 341 13.66 11.77 4.29
C TRP A 341 13.93 10.51 5.14
N LYS A 342 12.87 9.88 5.68
CA LYS A 342 12.92 8.63 6.46
C LYS A 342 13.97 8.72 7.59
N VAL A 343 14.86 7.73 7.68
CA VAL A 343 15.94 7.65 8.68
C VAL A 343 16.94 8.81 8.59
N LYS A 344 17.04 9.47 7.43
CA LYS A 344 17.92 10.64 7.24
C LYS A 344 17.29 11.93 7.74
N ALA A 345 15.99 11.94 8.05
CA ALA A 345 15.28 13.16 8.36
C ALA A 345 15.90 13.99 9.49
N PRO A 346 16.37 13.41 10.62
CA PRO A 346 17.01 14.19 11.68
C PRO A 346 18.28 14.92 11.25
N ALA A 347 18.97 14.47 10.20
CA ALA A 347 20.21 15.06 9.71
C ALA A 347 20.03 15.93 8.46
N GLU A 348 19.13 15.53 7.56
CA GLU A 348 19.07 16.06 6.20
C GLU A 348 17.76 16.78 5.86
N ASP A 349 16.66 16.49 6.56
CA ASP A 349 15.37 17.13 6.24
C ASP A 349 15.47 18.65 6.45
N PRO A 350 15.17 19.49 5.44
CA PRO A 350 15.27 20.94 5.56
C PRO A 350 14.39 21.55 6.65
N VAL A 351 13.34 20.85 7.11
CA VAL A 351 12.42 21.36 8.15
C VAL A 351 12.86 21.01 9.58
N ARG A 352 13.94 20.24 9.76
CA ARG A 352 14.35 19.70 11.07
C ARG A 352 14.65 20.78 12.13
N ASP A 353 15.14 21.93 11.68
CA ASP A 353 15.57 23.06 12.50
C ASP A 353 14.59 24.25 12.42
N ASP A 354 13.53 24.14 11.61
CA ASP A 354 12.53 25.20 11.43
C ASP A 354 11.41 25.02 12.47
N PRO A 355 11.29 25.89 13.49
CA PRO A 355 10.32 25.70 14.57
C PRO A 355 8.87 25.71 14.10
N ASP A 356 8.55 26.42 13.02
CA ASP A 356 7.17 26.54 12.52
C ASP A 356 6.79 25.31 11.68
N ARG A 357 7.80 24.66 11.07
CA ARG A 357 7.58 23.53 10.14
C ARG A 357 8.05 22.18 10.67
N LYS A 358 8.72 22.13 11.82
CA LYS A 358 9.28 20.90 12.40
C LYS A 358 8.24 19.81 12.63
N HIS A 359 6.99 20.18 12.91
CA HIS A 359 5.88 19.21 13.04
C HIS A 359 5.60 18.44 11.73
N THR A 360 6.14 18.90 10.59
CA THR A 360 6.10 18.23 9.28
C THR A 360 7.38 17.47 8.94
N LEU A 361 8.24 17.19 9.91
CA LEU A 361 9.43 16.36 9.74
C LEU A 361 9.05 15.00 9.15
N THR A 362 9.78 14.54 8.14
CA THR A 362 9.42 13.32 7.41
C THR A 362 10.18 12.08 7.89
N ALA A 363 10.03 11.81 9.19
CA ALA A 363 10.56 10.63 9.87
C ALA A 363 9.42 9.65 10.22
N SER A 364 9.72 8.59 10.97
CA SER A 364 8.66 7.72 11.50
C SER A 364 7.85 8.46 12.56
N TRP A 365 6.57 8.12 12.69
CA TRP A 365 5.63 8.76 13.60
C TRP A 365 6.07 8.73 15.07
N GLU A 366 6.67 7.61 15.48
CA GLU A 366 7.20 7.34 16.82
C GLU A 366 8.62 7.90 17.02
N SER A 367 9.26 8.47 15.99
CA SER A 367 10.61 9.00 16.14
C SER A 367 10.65 10.15 17.14
N GLY A 368 11.81 10.32 17.80
CA GLY A 368 12.03 11.43 18.75
C GLY A 368 11.90 12.83 18.13
N GLY A 369 11.91 12.94 16.80
CA GLY A 369 11.70 14.19 16.07
C GLY A 369 10.23 14.53 15.80
N VAL A 370 9.36 13.53 15.70
CA VAL A 370 7.92 13.68 15.38
C VAL A 370 7.06 13.55 16.65
N ASN A 371 7.32 12.54 17.49
CA ASN A 371 6.63 12.27 18.76
C ASN A 371 5.10 12.25 18.66
N TRP A 372 4.55 11.65 17.60
CA TRP A 372 3.12 11.45 17.43
C TRP A 372 2.87 9.96 17.18
N PRO A 373 2.88 9.10 18.20
CA PRO A 373 2.86 7.64 18.00
C PRO A 373 1.57 7.20 17.31
N GLY A 374 1.66 6.24 16.39
CA GLY A 374 0.54 5.72 15.61
C GLY A 374 -0.66 5.29 16.47
N ALA A 375 -0.39 4.80 17.68
CA ALA A 375 -1.39 4.34 18.63
C ALA A 375 -2.43 5.40 19.00
N SER A 376 -2.05 6.67 18.97
CA SER A 376 -3.02 7.77 19.15
C SER A 376 -4.12 7.73 18.09
N THR A 377 -3.79 7.40 16.84
CA THR A 377 -4.72 7.45 15.70
C THR A 377 -5.37 6.10 15.41
N VAL A 378 -4.57 5.02 15.40
CA VAL A 378 -5.02 3.69 14.95
C VAL A 378 -4.95 2.62 16.05
N GLY A 379 -4.62 2.99 17.29
CA GLY A 379 -4.55 2.06 18.42
C GLY A 379 -3.35 1.10 18.41
N VAL A 380 -2.42 1.24 17.46
CA VAL A 380 -1.17 0.48 17.33
C VAL A 380 -0.06 1.36 16.72
N ASN A 381 1.20 0.99 16.93
CA ASN A 381 2.42 1.63 16.44
C ASN A 381 3.09 0.75 15.37
N GLY A 382 3.55 1.35 14.28
CA GLY A 382 4.33 0.68 13.23
C GLY A 382 5.74 0.32 13.69
N CYS A 383 6.33 1.05 14.64
CA CYS A 383 7.64 0.67 15.20
C CYS A 383 7.59 -0.53 16.16
N HIS A 384 6.39 -0.94 16.62
CA HIS A 384 6.20 -1.99 17.64
C HIS A 384 5.57 -3.29 17.09
N GLY A 385 5.20 -3.30 15.82
CA GLY A 385 4.88 -4.50 15.06
C GLY A 385 5.62 -4.40 13.74
N MET A 386 6.23 -5.48 13.25
CA MET A 386 7.04 -5.38 12.01
C MET A 386 6.82 -6.62 11.16
N TYR A 387 7.72 -7.58 11.10
CA TYR A 387 7.59 -8.64 10.11
C TYR A 387 7.10 -9.99 10.66
N GLY A 388 6.25 -10.64 9.88
CA GLY A 388 5.80 -12.01 10.10
C GLY A 388 5.55 -12.73 8.78
N SER A 389 5.75 -14.05 8.76
CA SER A 389 5.43 -14.90 7.61
C SER A 389 6.10 -14.46 6.30
N TRP A 390 7.28 -13.82 6.34
CA TRP A 390 8.02 -13.33 5.18
C TRP A 390 9.51 -13.62 5.34
N GLY A 391 10.17 -14.22 4.35
CA GLY A 391 11.60 -14.50 4.41
C GLY A 391 12.02 -15.23 5.70
N GLY A 392 13.03 -14.72 6.38
CA GLY A 392 13.50 -15.18 7.69
C GLY A 392 12.78 -14.54 8.90
N PHE A 393 11.75 -13.71 8.68
CA PHE A 393 10.98 -13.06 9.74
C PHE A 393 9.85 -13.95 10.25
N ALA A 394 10.02 -14.51 11.44
CA ALA A 394 9.08 -15.46 12.06
C ALA A 394 8.51 -16.47 11.04
N PRO A 395 9.37 -17.22 10.31
CA PRO A 395 8.96 -18.00 9.13
C PRO A 395 7.94 -19.09 9.46
N ARG A 396 7.96 -19.60 10.70
CA ARG A 396 7.04 -20.62 11.23
C ARG A 396 6.13 -20.06 12.32
N GLY A 397 5.86 -18.76 12.29
CA GLY A 397 4.92 -18.10 13.20
C GLY A 397 3.48 -18.59 13.03
N SER A 398 2.55 -18.04 13.81
CA SER A 398 1.14 -18.47 13.84
C SER A 398 0.39 -18.27 12.52
N ARG A 399 0.83 -17.32 11.67
CA ARG A 399 0.19 -16.91 10.39
C ARG A 399 -1.23 -16.35 10.52
N GLY A 400 -1.75 -16.29 11.74
CA GLY A 400 -3.05 -15.73 12.12
C GLY A 400 -2.97 -15.04 13.47
N PHE A 401 -4.10 -14.69 14.05
CA PHE A 401 -4.16 -13.99 15.35
C PHE A 401 -4.73 -14.90 16.44
N THR A 402 -4.10 -14.89 17.61
CA THR A 402 -4.62 -15.57 18.81
C THR A 402 -5.62 -14.67 19.51
N VAL A 403 -6.83 -15.15 19.78
CA VAL A 403 -7.94 -14.38 20.37
C VAL A 403 -7.79 -14.29 21.89
N TYR A 404 -7.98 -13.09 22.45
CA TYR A 404 -7.93 -12.84 23.90
C TYR A 404 -9.22 -12.27 24.47
N ARG A 405 -10.04 -11.59 23.66
CA ARG A 405 -11.30 -10.95 24.09
C ARG A 405 -12.48 -11.36 23.19
N PRO A 406 -12.87 -12.65 23.18
CA PRO A 406 -13.89 -13.17 22.26
C PRO A 406 -15.28 -12.55 22.46
N GLU A 407 -15.55 -11.91 23.60
CA GLU A 407 -16.82 -11.25 23.89
C GLU A 407 -16.96 -9.87 23.24
N HIS A 408 -15.89 -9.33 22.66
CA HIS A 408 -15.94 -8.04 21.97
C HIS A 408 -16.84 -8.13 20.72
N TRP A 409 -17.61 -7.07 20.46
CA TRP A 409 -18.61 -7.02 19.37
C TRP A 409 -18.02 -7.38 17.99
N ALA A 410 -16.73 -7.07 17.78
CA ALA A 410 -16.03 -7.39 16.53
C ALA A 410 -16.05 -8.91 16.21
N PHE A 411 -16.11 -9.76 17.24
CA PHE A 411 -16.14 -11.23 17.10
C PHE A 411 -17.56 -11.81 17.19
N GLU A 412 -18.61 -11.00 17.26
CA GLU A 412 -19.97 -11.51 17.29
C GLU A 412 -20.28 -12.38 16.07
N GLY A 413 -20.95 -13.52 16.29
CA GLY A 413 -21.28 -14.49 15.24
C GLY A 413 -20.11 -15.36 14.74
N THR A 414 -18.89 -15.20 15.28
CA THR A 414 -17.72 -15.98 14.84
C THR A 414 -17.55 -17.32 15.55
N ASP A 415 -18.16 -17.49 16.73
CA ASP A 415 -17.91 -18.59 17.69
C ASP A 415 -16.45 -18.71 18.18
N LEU A 416 -15.60 -17.70 17.92
CA LEU A 416 -14.24 -17.66 18.44
C LEU A 416 -14.23 -17.61 19.98
N ARG A 417 -13.29 -18.34 20.57
CA ARG A 417 -13.05 -18.40 22.02
C ARG A 417 -11.66 -17.90 22.37
N TYR A 418 -11.44 -17.69 23.65
CA TYR A 418 -10.11 -17.36 24.18
C TYR A 418 -9.10 -18.43 23.75
N ALA A 419 -7.94 -17.98 23.26
CA ALA A 419 -6.84 -18.77 22.71
C ALA A 419 -7.09 -19.46 21.35
N ASP A 420 -8.26 -19.27 20.71
CA ASP A 420 -8.43 -19.70 19.32
C ASP A 420 -7.53 -18.88 18.39
N VAL A 421 -7.11 -19.50 17.29
CA VAL A 421 -6.31 -18.84 16.25
C VAL A 421 -7.14 -18.76 14.97
N PHE A 422 -7.37 -17.55 14.47
CA PHE A 422 -8.09 -17.34 13.21
C PHE A 422 -7.19 -16.81 12.09
N GLY A 423 -7.57 -17.11 10.85
CA GLY A 423 -6.90 -16.62 9.64
C GLY A 423 -5.52 -17.22 9.35
N ALA A 424 -5.07 -18.22 10.10
CA ALA A 424 -3.77 -18.88 9.91
C ALA A 424 -3.63 -19.56 8.54
N GLU A 425 -4.68 -20.26 8.09
CA GLU A 425 -4.72 -20.88 6.75
C GLU A 425 -4.76 -19.83 5.64
N ALA A 426 -5.51 -18.76 5.89
CA ALA A 426 -5.58 -17.61 5.00
C ALA A 426 -4.34 -16.72 5.06
N GLY A 427 -3.40 -16.97 5.98
CA GLY A 427 -2.14 -16.24 6.13
C GLY A 427 -2.33 -14.75 6.39
N ILE A 428 -3.32 -14.36 7.19
CA ILE A 428 -3.67 -12.94 7.41
C ILE A 428 -2.68 -12.22 8.31
N PHE A 429 -1.83 -12.94 9.05
CA PHE A 429 -0.71 -12.37 9.79
C PHE A 429 0.55 -12.54 8.96
N GLY A 430 0.88 -11.54 8.15
CA GLY A 430 1.98 -11.66 7.21
C GLY A 430 2.44 -10.34 6.63
N TYR A 431 3.67 -10.38 6.10
CA TYR A 431 4.43 -9.22 5.66
C TYR A 431 4.62 -8.25 6.82
N GLU A 432 3.86 -7.17 6.89
CA GLU A 432 3.95 -6.19 7.97
C GLU A 432 2.69 -6.20 8.86
N VAL A 433 2.91 -6.02 10.15
CA VAL A 433 1.89 -5.96 11.19
C VAL A 433 2.18 -4.79 12.13
N ASP A 434 1.18 -4.26 12.83
CA ASP A 434 1.37 -3.15 13.80
C ASP A 434 1.09 -3.61 15.24
N GLY A 435 1.81 -3.06 16.21
CA GLY A 435 1.78 -3.53 17.60
C GLY A 435 1.86 -2.43 18.65
N LEU A 436 1.90 -2.83 19.91
CA LEU A 436 2.12 -1.95 21.06
C LEU A 436 3.18 -2.55 21.97
N ASN A 437 3.71 -1.74 22.88
CA ASN A 437 4.27 -2.28 24.12
C ASN A 437 3.12 -2.82 24.98
N TYR A 438 3.26 -4.05 25.50
CA TYR A 438 2.19 -4.71 26.24
C TYR A 438 2.72 -5.58 27.38
N THR A 439 1.85 -5.85 28.34
CA THR A 439 2.07 -6.80 29.43
C THR A 439 0.90 -7.78 29.52
N PHE A 440 1.12 -8.90 30.22
CA PHE A 440 0.06 -9.86 30.54
C PHE A 440 -0.34 -9.74 31.99
N GLU A 441 -1.65 -9.60 32.24
CA GLU A 441 -2.24 -9.78 33.56
C GLU A 441 -3.25 -10.93 33.50
N ARG A 442 -3.03 -11.97 34.30
CA ARG A 442 -3.93 -13.13 34.44
C ARG A 442 -4.36 -13.76 33.10
N GLY A 443 -3.47 -13.76 32.11
CA GLY A 443 -3.70 -14.36 30.78
C GLY A 443 -4.24 -13.39 29.72
N LEU A 444 -4.53 -12.13 30.06
CA LEU A 444 -4.98 -11.13 29.08
C LEU A 444 -3.88 -10.11 28.77
N PRO A 445 -3.73 -9.69 27.50
CA PRO A 445 -2.80 -8.64 27.11
C PRO A 445 -3.40 -7.25 27.39
N TYR A 446 -2.53 -6.35 27.83
CA TYR A 446 -2.85 -4.95 28.09
C TYR A 446 -1.73 -4.05 27.55
N PRO A 447 -2.07 -2.91 26.91
CA PRO A 447 -1.09 -1.90 26.57
C PRO A 447 -0.32 -1.43 27.81
N VAL A 448 0.99 -1.23 27.66
CA VAL A 448 1.79 -0.52 28.66
C VAL A 448 1.61 0.99 28.43
N ALA A 449 1.50 1.75 29.53
CA ALA A 449 1.43 3.20 29.45
C ALA A 449 2.74 3.76 28.85
N ASP A 450 2.60 4.58 27.80
CA ASP A 450 3.71 5.11 26.99
C ASP A 450 3.31 6.51 26.48
N PRO A 451 4.21 7.50 26.34
CA PRO A 451 3.84 8.85 25.91
C PRO A 451 3.07 8.85 24.59
N GLY A 452 1.90 9.50 24.58
CA GLY A 452 1.05 9.62 23.40
C GLY A 452 0.21 8.39 23.06
N VAL A 453 0.37 7.27 23.78
CA VAL A 453 -0.52 6.10 23.67
C VAL A 453 -1.77 6.35 24.54
N PRO A 454 -2.98 6.39 23.95
CA PRO A 454 -4.21 6.59 24.71
C PRO A 454 -4.49 5.47 25.72
N GLU A 455 -5.13 5.84 26.83
CA GLU A 455 -5.78 4.86 27.71
C GLU A 455 -7.00 4.22 27.00
N GLY A 456 -7.37 3.01 27.39
CA GLY A 456 -8.60 2.36 26.91
C GLY A 456 -8.48 1.64 25.56
N ILE A 457 -7.27 1.45 25.03
CA ILE A 457 -7.05 0.52 23.91
C ILE A 457 -7.24 -0.91 24.41
N GLU A 458 -8.11 -1.67 23.75
CA GLU A 458 -8.32 -3.09 23.98
C GLU A 458 -7.55 -3.91 22.94
N ILE A 459 -6.63 -4.76 23.41
CA ILE A 459 -5.98 -5.78 22.57
C ILE A 459 -6.94 -6.96 22.47
N LEU A 460 -7.52 -7.16 21.28
CA LEU A 460 -8.55 -8.16 21.02
C LEU A 460 -7.97 -9.52 20.62
N ALA A 461 -6.97 -9.49 19.74
CA ALA A 461 -6.24 -10.64 19.27
C ALA A 461 -4.81 -10.23 18.90
N MET A 462 -3.83 -11.12 19.04
CA MET A 462 -2.45 -10.79 18.70
C MET A 462 -1.60 -12.01 18.37
N SER A 463 -0.48 -11.77 17.70
CA SER A 463 0.59 -12.76 17.50
C SER A 463 1.96 -12.08 17.54
N PRO A 464 3.04 -12.77 17.98
CA PRO A 464 4.39 -12.21 17.97
C PRO A 464 4.91 -11.94 16.55
N ALA A 465 5.72 -10.89 16.42
CA ALA A 465 6.42 -10.50 15.20
C ALA A 465 7.88 -10.14 15.52
N VAL A 466 8.71 -9.98 14.48
CA VAL A 466 10.14 -9.65 14.66
C VAL A 466 10.61 -8.62 13.65
N LEU A 467 11.67 -7.92 14.01
CA LEU A 467 12.28 -6.89 13.17
C LEU A 467 13.62 -7.31 12.55
N PHE A 468 13.93 -8.59 12.61
CA PHE A 468 15.15 -9.09 11.99
C PHE A 468 14.92 -10.48 11.44
N GLU A 469 15.65 -10.81 10.38
CA GLU A 469 15.69 -12.15 9.86
C GLU A 469 16.57 -13.01 10.77
N TYR A 470 16.05 -14.14 11.22
CA TYR A 470 16.90 -15.13 11.89
C TYR A 470 17.83 -15.76 10.86
N GLU A 471 19.10 -15.36 10.91
CA GLU A 471 20.13 -15.85 10.00
C GLU A 471 20.73 -17.18 10.50
N HIS A 472 20.62 -18.22 9.68
CA HIS A 472 21.32 -19.49 9.85
C HIS A 472 22.68 -19.49 9.14
N GLU A 473 23.69 -20.07 9.80
CA GLU A 473 24.99 -20.36 9.19
C GLU A 473 24.89 -21.60 8.27
N GLY A 474 25.46 -21.51 7.08
CA GLY A 474 25.55 -22.64 6.16
C GLY A 474 25.57 -22.22 4.68
N PRO A 475 26.00 -23.13 3.79
CA PRO A 475 26.01 -22.85 2.36
C PRO A 475 24.58 -22.69 1.82
N GLY A 476 24.33 -21.60 1.10
CA GLY A 476 23.08 -21.40 0.33
C GLY A 476 22.03 -20.48 0.98
N TYR A 477 22.18 -20.10 2.26
CA TYR A 477 21.29 -19.11 2.87
C TYR A 477 21.52 -17.72 2.27
N ARG A 478 20.42 -17.05 1.89
CA ARG A 478 20.41 -15.66 1.41
C ARG A 478 19.25 -14.95 2.08
N TYR A 479 19.53 -13.77 2.63
CA TYR A 479 18.56 -12.93 3.33
C TYR A 479 18.35 -11.62 2.56
N TYR A 480 17.19 -10.98 2.70
CA TYR A 480 16.81 -9.82 1.90
C TYR A 480 16.94 -8.51 2.69
N VAL A 481 16.25 -8.40 3.82
CA VAL A 481 16.25 -7.20 4.67
C VAL A 481 17.25 -7.35 5.81
N ARG A 482 17.48 -8.57 6.29
CA ARG A 482 18.34 -8.87 7.45
C ARG A 482 17.85 -8.09 8.67
N ASP A 483 18.58 -7.07 9.10
CA ASP A 483 18.19 -6.16 10.19
C ASP A 483 18.26 -4.68 9.79
N SER A 484 18.20 -4.34 8.49
CA SER A 484 18.33 -2.94 8.03
C SER A 484 17.26 -2.02 8.62
N ASP A 485 16.02 -2.48 8.71
CA ASP A 485 14.93 -1.68 9.25
C ASP A 485 15.04 -1.53 10.77
N LEU A 486 15.53 -2.57 11.47
CA LEU A 486 15.81 -2.50 12.91
C LEU A 486 16.92 -1.51 13.21
N HIS A 487 17.98 -1.51 12.39
CA HIS A 487 19.04 -0.53 12.49
C HIS A 487 18.49 0.88 12.30
N GLY A 488 17.73 1.13 11.23
CA GLY A 488 17.16 2.44 10.93
C GLY A 488 16.20 2.96 12.00
N LEU A 489 15.31 2.11 12.52
CA LEU A 489 14.40 2.52 13.61
C LEU A 489 15.12 2.73 14.93
N ALA A 490 16.16 1.94 15.23
CA ALA A 490 16.96 2.13 16.42
C ALA A 490 17.72 3.46 16.42
N GLU A 491 18.11 3.98 15.24
CA GLU A 491 18.70 5.31 15.08
C GLU A 491 17.68 6.45 15.28
N LEU A 492 16.41 6.22 14.94
CA LEU A 492 15.33 7.20 15.10
C LEU A 492 14.69 7.21 16.49
N GLY A 493 14.95 6.18 17.29
CA GLY A 493 14.35 6.01 18.62
C GLY A 493 14.80 7.09 19.62
N PRO A 494 14.04 7.25 20.71
CA PRO A 494 14.26 8.33 21.69
C PRO A 494 15.49 8.11 22.59
N ASP A 495 15.90 6.85 22.80
CA ASP A 495 17.03 6.50 23.67
C ASP A 495 18.32 6.27 22.88
N ASP A 496 19.38 5.76 23.54
CA ASP A 496 20.59 5.35 22.84
C ASP A 496 20.35 4.14 21.93
N TYR A 497 21.16 4.02 20.88
CA TYR A 497 21.02 2.98 19.85
C TYR A 497 20.93 1.56 20.42
N ALA A 498 21.74 1.22 21.44
CA ALA A 498 21.75 -0.14 21.98
C ALA A 498 20.45 -0.46 22.74
N THR A 499 19.93 0.53 23.47
CA THR A 499 18.63 0.45 24.15
C THR A 499 17.48 0.33 23.13
N ASN A 500 17.42 1.23 22.15
CA ASN A 500 16.39 1.19 21.10
C ASN A 500 16.42 -0.13 20.31
N ARG A 501 17.61 -0.59 19.91
CA ARG A 501 17.75 -1.84 19.15
C ARG A 501 17.23 -3.04 19.95
N ARG A 502 17.47 -3.07 21.27
CA ARG A 502 16.96 -4.14 22.13
C ARG A 502 15.44 -4.07 22.28
N ALA A 503 14.87 -2.87 22.33
CA ALA A 503 13.44 -2.66 22.41
C ALA A 503 12.70 -3.07 21.13
N TYR A 504 13.20 -2.68 19.96
CA TYR A 504 12.50 -2.87 18.68
C TYR A 504 12.71 -4.24 18.03
N GLN A 505 13.69 -5.05 18.46
CA GLN A 505 13.96 -6.35 17.82
C GLN A 505 12.78 -7.33 17.84
N TYR A 506 11.93 -7.26 18.88
CA TYR A 506 10.77 -8.12 19.08
C TYR A 506 9.52 -7.25 19.16
N GLY A 507 8.51 -7.63 18.38
CA GLY A 507 7.25 -6.91 18.36
C GLY A 507 6.06 -7.86 18.35
N SER A 508 4.92 -7.34 17.96
CA SER A 508 3.70 -8.12 17.77
C SER A 508 2.80 -7.46 16.75
N GLY A 509 1.94 -8.24 16.10
CA GLY A 509 0.79 -7.70 15.38
C GLY A 509 -0.45 -7.84 16.24
N MET A 510 -1.27 -6.80 16.30
CA MET A 510 -2.45 -6.74 17.15
C MET A 510 -3.69 -6.30 16.39
N VAL A 511 -4.80 -7.01 16.62
CA VAL A 511 -6.14 -6.49 16.39
C VAL A 511 -6.53 -5.70 17.63
N THR A 512 -6.82 -4.41 17.48
CA THR A 512 -7.19 -3.51 18.58
C THR A 512 -8.50 -2.80 18.32
N ALA A 513 -9.20 -2.45 19.40
CA ALA A 513 -10.31 -1.52 19.40
C ALA A 513 -10.02 -0.39 20.38
N MET A 514 -10.42 0.83 20.05
CA MET A 514 -10.35 1.97 20.97
C MET A 514 -11.47 2.96 20.70
N LYS A 515 -11.96 3.58 21.76
CA LYS A 515 -12.81 4.78 21.66
C LYS A 515 -11.94 6.02 21.62
N ARG A 516 -12.32 6.99 20.80
CA ARG A 516 -11.68 8.30 20.76
C ARG A 516 -12.72 9.38 20.50
N GLY A 517 -12.79 10.36 21.41
CA GLY A 517 -13.88 11.33 21.43
C GLY A 517 -15.24 10.65 21.40
N ASN A 518 -16.06 11.01 20.40
CA ASN A 518 -17.38 10.41 20.19
C ASN A 518 -17.38 9.21 19.23
N GLY A 519 -16.22 8.86 18.66
CA GLY A 519 -16.06 7.82 17.66
C GLY A 519 -15.32 6.58 18.17
N GLU A 520 -15.16 5.61 17.28
CA GLU A 520 -14.49 4.34 17.57
C GLU A 520 -13.55 3.95 16.42
N VAL A 521 -12.42 3.34 16.79
CA VAL A 521 -11.43 2.81 15.85
C VAL A 521 -11.29 1.31 16.07
N LEU A 522 -11.38 0.55 14.98
CA LEU A 522 -11.02 -0.87 14.93
C LEU A 522 -9.83 -1.03 13.97
N CYS A 523 -8.73 -1.57 14.46
CA CYS A 523 -7.53 -1.82 13.66
C CYS A 523 -7.23 -3.32 13.63
N ALA A 524 -7.06 -3.87 12.42
CA ALA A 524 -6.60 -5.25 12.21
C ALA A 524 -5.09 -5.41 12.42
N GLY A 525 -4.32 -4.34 12.19
CA GLY A 525 -2.87 -4.33 12.38
C GLY A 525 -2.11 -5.31 11.48
N SER A 526 -2.57 -5.56 10.24
CA SER A 526 -1.81 -6.36 9.26
C SER A 526 -2.10 -6.02 7.81
N CYS A 527 -1.03 -5.97 7.00
CA CYS A 527 -1.11 -5.80 5.55
C CYS A 527 -1.84 -6.96 4.84
N GLU A 528 -1.80 -8.17 5.39
CA GLU A 528 -2.36 -9.36 4.75
C GLU A 528 -3.80 -9.70 5.20
N TRP A 529 -4.47 -8.82 5.98
CA TRP A 529 -5.88 -8.99 6.34
C TRP A 529 -6.79 -9.26 5.13
N VAL A 530 -6.54 -8.55 4.03
CA VAL A 530 -7.26 -8.70 2.75
C VAL A 530 -7.22 -10.12 2.17
N MET A 531 -6.28 -10.95 2.61
CA MET A 531 -6.23 -12.35 2.18
C MET A 531 -7.28 -13.22 2.85
N GLY A 532 -7.73 -12.89 4.05
CA GLY A 532 -8.90 -13.53 4.64
C GLY A 532 -10.15 -13.31 3.77
N LEU A 533 -10.33 -12.09 3.26
CA LEU A 533 -11.44 -11.76 2.35
C LEU A 533 -11.34 -12.51 1.01
N THR A 534 -10.14 -12.57 0.44
CA THR A 534 -9.92 -13.20 -0.87
C THR A 534 -10.00 -14.71 -0.81
N ARG A 535 -9.51 -15.31 0.28
CA ARG A 535 -9.48 -16.76 0.51
C ARG A 535 -10.75 -17.26 1.21
N ARG A 536 -11.72 -16.38 1.48
CA ARG A 536 -13.01 -16.70 2.11
C ARG A 536 -12.85 -17.31 3.50
N ASP A 537 -11.93 -16.75 4.29
CA ASP A 537 -11.78 -17.09 5.70
C ASP A 537 -13.02 -16.59 6.48
N PRO A 538 -13.82 -17.50 7.08
CA PRO A 538 -15.12 -17.13 7.63
C PRO A 538 -15.01 -16.15 8.80
N PHE A 539 -13.96 -16.27 9.62
CA PHE A 539 -13.71 -15.37 10.73
C PHE A 539 -13.37 -13.96 10.23
N THR A 540 -12.41 -13.85 9.31
CA THR A 540 -11.99 -12.58 8.73
C THR A 540 -13.13 -11.87 8.03
N GLU A 541 -13.93 -12.58 7.23
CA GLU A 541 -15.08 -12.00 6.54
C GLU A 541 -16.14 -11.52 7.54
N THR A 542 -16.39 -12.28 8.60
CA THR A 542 -17.38 -11.93 9.64
C THR A 542 -16.91 -10.71 10.45
N ILE A 543 -15.66 -10.68 10.92
CA ILE A 543 -15.10 -9.54 11.66
C ILE A 543 -15.10 -8.27 10.80
N THR A 544 -14.72 -8.39 9.51
CA THR A 544 -14.76 -7.24 8.58
C THR A 544 -16.19 -6.74 8.37
N ARG A 545 -17.14 -7.65 8.14
CA ARG A 545 -18.56 -7.32 8.01
C ARG A 545 -19.07 -6.61 9.25
N ASN A 546 -18.77 -7.17 10.42
CA ASN A 546 -19.16 -6.63 11.70
C ASN A 546 -18.73 -5.16 11.84
N ALA A 547 -17.46 -4.88 11.57
CA ALA A 547 -16.92 -3.53 11.64
C ALA A 547 -17.62 -2.57 10.67
N LEU A 548 -17.82 -2.99 9.41
CA LEU A 548 -18.50 -2.17 8.40
C LEU A 548 -19.96 -1.91 8.76
N GLU A 549 -20.71 -2.92 9.22
CA GLU A 549 -22.12 -2.77 9.61
C GLU A 549 -22.25 -1.86 10.83
N LYS A 550 -21.43 -2.05 11.86
CA LYS A 550 -21.44 -1.19 13.06
C LYS A 550 -21.14 0.25 12.73
N PHE A 551 -20.03 0.49 12.04
CA PHE A 551 -19.53 1.85 11.81
C PHE A 551 -20.28 2.60 10.71
N SER A 552 -21.00 1.90 9.83
CA SER A 552 -21.92 2.53 8.88
C SER A 552 -23.33 2.76 9.44
N GLY A 553 -23.63 2.25 10.64
CA GLY A 553 -24.96 2.33 11.27
C GLY A 553 -25.97 1.32 10.73
N ALA A 554 -25.52 0.23 10.13
CA ALA A 554 -26.32 -0.87 9.62
C ALA A 554 -26.33 -2.10 10.57
N TRP A 555 -25.82 -1.95 11.79
CA TRP A 555 -25.85 -2.98 12.82
C TRP A 555 -27.18 -2.91 13.56
N ASP A 556 -27.99 -3.94 13.41
CA ASP A 556 -29.30 -4.09 14.08
C ASP A 556 -29.15 -4.63 15.52
#